data_AF-A0A7C3VCM5-F1
#
_entry.id   AF-A0A7C3VCM5-F1
#
_cell.length_a   1.000
_cell.length_b   1.000
_cell.length_c   1.000
_cell.angle_alpha   90.00
_cell.angle_beta   90.00
_cell.angle_gamma   90.00
#
_symmetry.space_group_name_H-M   'P 1'
#
loop_
_entity.id
_entity.type
_entity.pdbx_description
1 polymer ?
#
loop_
_entity_poly.entity_id
_entity_poly.type
_entity_poly.pdbx_seq_one_letter_code
_entity_poly.pdbx_strand_id
1 'polypeptide(L)' 'MLACFSNQKINLAKIESKPSTKKLGEYTFFVEVEGHEKDENVKKALKQLVKICKIKILGSYPKDQI' A
#
# COMPACT_ATOMS: atom_id res chain seq x y z
N MET A 1 -0.95 7.20 -6.35
CA MET A 1 -0.81 6.08 -5.38
C MET A 1 -1.82 6.21 -4.24
N LEU A 2 -1.70 7.17 -3.32
CA LEU A 2 -2.54 7.24 -2.09
C LEU A 2 -4.05 7.37 -2.37
N ALA A 3 -4.43 8.06 -3.45
CA ALA A 3 -5.81 8.17 -3.87
C ALA A 3 -6.49 6.79 -4.11
N CYS A 4 -5.74 5.74 -4.47
CA CYS A 4 -6.30 4.40 -4.65
C CYS A 4 -6.88 3.81 -3.36
N PHE A 5 -6.29 4.13 -2.20
CA PHE A 5 -6.79 3.71 -0.89
C PHE A 5 -7.95 4.60 -0.44
N SER A 6 -7.80 5.92 -0.57
CA SER A 6 -8.84 6.89 -0.20
C SER A 6 -10.15 6.66 -0.95
N ASN A 7 -10.07 6.39 -2.27
CA ASN A 7 -11.25 6.13 -3.10
C ASN A 7 -11.99 4.84 -2.72
N GLN A 8 -11.32 3.91 -2.02
CA GLN A 8 -11.92 2.67 -1.51
C GLN A 8 -12.24 2.75 -0.01
N LYS A 9 -12.15 3.95 0.60
CA LYS A 9 -12.37 4.19 2.04
C LYS A 9 -11.50 3.31 2.93
N ILE A 10 -10.25 3.09 2.53
CA ILE A 10 -9.26 2.31 3.29
C ILE A 10 -8.43 3.27 4.12
N ASN A 11 -8.33 3.00 5.43
CA ASN A 11 -7.50 3.79 6.32
C ASN A 11 -6.02 3.38 6.21
N LEU A 12 -5.12 4.37 6.33
CA LEU A 12 -3.67 4.16 6.34
C LEU A 12 -3.21 4.10 7.79
N ALA A 13 -2.61 2.98 8.19
CA ALA A 13 -2.01 2.84 9.51
C ALA A 13 -0.61 3.47 9.55
N LYS A 14 0.15 3.31 8.45
CA LYS A 14 1.51 3.81 8.33
C LYS A 14 1.87 4.15 6.89
N ILE A 15 2.67 5.20 6.70
CA ILE A 15 3.30 5.52 5.43
C ILE A 15 4.73 6.00 5.66
N GLU A 16 5.69 5.36 5.01
CA GLU A 16 7.10 5.73 5.06
C GLU A 16 7.67 5.77 3.64
N SER A 17 8.43 6.82 3.32
CA SER A 17 9.18 6.91 2.08
C SER A 17 10.66 6.63 2.33
N LYS A 18 11.27 5.84 1.45
CA LYS A 18 12.72 5.62 1.42
C LYS A 18 13.27 5.93 0.03
N PRO A 19 14.38 6.66 -0.08
CA PRO A 19 15.03 6.88 -1.37
C PRO A 19 15.49 5.54 -1.95
N SER A 20 15.21 5.33 -3.22
CA SER A 20 15.70 4.14 -3.93
C SER A 20 17.18 4.30 -4.23
N THR A 21 17.99 3.29 -3.88
CA THR A 21 19.43 3.26 -4.21
C THR A 21 19.69 2.97 -5.70
N LYS A 22 18.64 2.63 -6.47
CA LYS A 22 18.78 2.21 -7.88
C LYS A 22 18.88 3.38 -8.87
N LYS A 23 18.17 4.49 -8.62
CA LYS A 23 18.23 5.71 -9.43
C LYS A 23 17.91 6.94 -8.57
N LEU A 24 18.61 8.02 -8.86
CA LEU A 24 18.35 9.33 -8.29
C LEU A 24 16.90 9.76 -8.61
N GLY A 25 16.13 10.12 -7.59
CA GLY A 25 14.74 10.58 -7.74
C GLY A 25 13.67 9.48 -7.71
N GLU A 26 14.05 8.21 -7.60
CA GLU A 26 13.08 7.13 -7.33
C GLU A 26 12.83 6.99 -5.82
N TYR A 27 11.58 6.79 -5.42
CA TYR A 27 11.18 6.58 -4.04
C TYR A 27 10.44 5.25 -3.90
N THR A 28 10.75 4.50 -2.84
CA THR A 28 9.97 3.34 -2.41
C THR A 28 9.10 3.77 -1.24
N PHE A 29 7.81 3.44 -1.31
CA PHE A 29 6.87 3.70 -0.23
C PHE A 29 6.52 2.38 0.46
N PHE A 30 6.66 2.36 1.78
CA PHE A 30 6.12 1.33 2.65
C PHE A 30 4.81 1.86 3.20
N VAL A 31 3.73 1.10 2.96
CA VAL A 31 2.38 1.51 3.31
C VAL A 31 1.71 0.37 4.04
N GLU A 32 1.23 0.65 5.24
CA GLU A 32 0.36 -0.25 6.02
C GLU A 32 -1.06 0.30 5.97
N VAL A 33 -2.02 -0.59 5.75
CA VAL A 33 -3.43 -0.23 5.63
C VAL A 33 -4.27 -1.08 6.57
N GLU A 34 -5.39 -0.52 7.02
CA GLU A 34 -6.38 -1.29 7.76
C GLU A 34 -7.24 -2.11 6.79
N GLY A 35 -7.16 -3.43 6.92
CA GLY A 35 -7.88 -4.39 6.09
C GLY A 35 -6.99 -5.58 5.71
N HIS A 36 -7.59 -6.57 5.08
CA HIS A 36 -6.92 -7.77 4.60
C HIS A 36 -6.85 -7.75 3.07
N GLU A 37 -5.81 -8.33 2.47
CA GLU A 37 -5.71 -8.49 1.00
C GLU A 37 -6.89 -9.26 0.36
N LYS A 38 -7.69 -9.96 1.17
CA LYS A 38 -8.86 -10.72 0.72
C LYS A 38 -10.12 -9.85 0.65
N ASP A 39 -10.13 -8.70 1.31
CA ASP A 39 -11.25 -7.78 1.34
C ASP A 39 -11.45 -7.13 -0.03
N GLU A 40 -12.71 -6.93 -0.42
CA GLU A 40 -13.03 -6.44 -1.76
C GLU A 40 -12.54 -5.01 -2.02
N ASN A 41 -12.63 -4.13 -1.02
CA ASN A 41 -12.12 -2.76 -1.10
C ASN A 41 -10.59 -2.76 -1.30
N VAL A 42 -9.85 -3.57 -0.52
CA VAL A 42 -8.40 -3.71 -0.62
C VAL A 42 -8.00 -4.27 -1.98
N LYS A 43 -8.67 -5.33 -2.46
CA LYS A 43 -8.47 -5.88 -3.81
C LYS A 43 -8.66 -4.84 -4.90
N LYS A 44 -9.70 -4.01 -4.81
CA LYS A 44 -9.96 -2.92 -5.77
C LYS A 44 -8.84 -1.88 -5.74
N ALA A 45 -8.37 -1.48 -4.57
CA ALA A 45 -7.24 -0.55 -4.43
C ALA A 45 -5.95 -1.13 -5.01
N LEU A 46 -5.62 -2.39 -4.70
CA LEU A 46 -4.44 -3.09 -5.24
C LEU A 46 -4.48 -3.19 -6.77
N LYS A 47 -5.64 -3.49 -7.36
CA LYS A 47 -5.84 -3.51 -8.82
C LYS A 47 -5.63 -2.15 -9.48
N GLN A 48 -5.88 -1.05 -8.78
CA GLN A 48 -5.57 0.29 -9.29
C GLN A 48 -4.09 0.61 -9.15
N LEU A 49 -3.47 0.22 -8.03
CA LEU A 49 -2.06 0.48 -7.75
C LEU A 49 -1.11 -0.19 -8.74
N VAL A 50 -1.37 -1.45 -9.14
CA VAL A 50 -0.54 -2.16 -10.13
C VAL A 50 -0.44 -1.44 -11.48
N LYS A 51 -1.40 -0.55 -11.81
CA LYS A 51 -1.39 0.24 -13.04
C LYS A 51 -0.52 1.48 -12.96
N ILE A 52 -0.17 1.91 -11.75
CA ILE A 52 0.50 3.19 -11.48
C ILE A 52 1.94 2.97 -11.01
N CYS A 53 2.19 1.90 -10.24
CA CYS A 53 3.51 1.58 -9.71
C CYS A 53 3.73 0.08 -9.56
N LYS A 54 5.00 -0.31 -9.42
CA LYS A 54 5.36 -1.67 -9.02
C LYS A 54 5.02 -1.85 -7.54
N ILE A 55 4.25 -2.88 -7.23
CA ILE A 55 3.87 -3.21 -5.86
C ILE A 55 4.45 -4.56 -5.44
N LYS A 56 4.74 -4.70 -4.15
CA LYS A 56 5.04 -5.97 -3.51
C LYS A 56 4.20 -6.05 -2.24
N ILE A 57 3.37 -7.08 -2.14
CA ILE A 57 2.59 -7.35 -0.93
C ILE A 57 3.52 -8.09 0.04
N LEU A 58 3.70 -7.56 1.24
CA LEU A 58 4.55 -8.16 2.28
C LEU A 58 3.78 -9.18 3.14
N GLY A 59 2.47 -8.99 3.30
CA GLY A 59 1.57 -9.89 4.01
C GLY A 59 0.39 -9.15 4.65
N SER A 60 -0.51 -9.90 5.26
CA SER A 60 -1.58 -9.40 6.13
C SER A 60 -1.36 -10.00 7.53
N TYR A 61 -1.50 -9.21 8.58
CA TYR A 61 -1.29 -9.64 9.97
C TYR A 61 -2.41 -9.09 10.87
N PRO A 62 -2.75 -9.79 11.97
CA PRO A 62 -3.79 -9.32 12.90
C PRO A 62 -3.33 -8.04 13.60
N LYS A 63 -4.26 -7.09 13.75
CA LYS A 63 -4.01 -5.78 14.38
C LYS A 63 -3.53 -5.87 15.84
N ASP A 64 -3.83 -6.98 16.52
CA ASP A 64 -3.50 -7.21 17.94
C ASP A 64 -2.01 -7.50 18.21
N GLN A 65 -1.17 -7.61 17.17
CA GLN A 65 0.27 -7.91 17.29
C GLN A 65 1.19 -6.69 17.07
N ILE A 66 0.69 -5.46 17.22
CA ILE A 66 1.47 -4.21 17.04
C ILE A 66 1.67 -3.49 18.37
#